data_AF-A0A4Y8NA06-F1
#
_entry.id   AF-A0A4Y8NA06-F1
#
_cell.length_a   1.000
_cell.length_b   1.000
_cell.length_c   1.000
_cell.angle_alpha   90.00
_cell.angle_beta   90.00
_cell.angle_gamma   90.00
#
_symmetry.space_group_name_H-M   'P 1'
#
loop_
_entity.id
_entity.type
_entity.pdbx_description
1 polymer ?
#
loop_
_entity_poly.entity_id
_entity_poly.type
_entity_poly.pdbx_seq_one_letter_code
_entity_poly.pdbx_strand_id
1 'polypeptide(L)'
;MFLAAVAGGVVLGFGAWLLIIPLIIYGMVDASQTANAINAGLVRSAEERKAAAVAAAKYEAETVSAQDFVTQIEKLHRLSSSNLLSAEEFAERKKQVLLMLHTRRPRESAEDFLTVLIPLARSEALSGDELMQIKSLVL
;
A
#
# COMPACT_ATOMS: atom_id res chain seq x y z
N MET A 1 22.34 39.38 4.25
CA MET A 1 23.79 39.70 4.32
C MET A 1 24.46 39.83 2.95
N PHE A 2 23.99 39.12 1.92
CA PHE A 2 24.56 39.16 0.55
C PHE A 2 24.58 40.57 -0.09
N LEU A 3 23.49 41.33 0.03
CA LEU A 3 23.38 42.70 -0.51
C LEU A 3 24.37 43.70 0.13
N ALA A 4 24.71 43.54 1.40
CA ALA A 4 25.67 44.40 2.10
C ALA A 4 27.12 44.11 1.68
N ALA A 5 27.46 42.84 1.42
CA ALA A 5 28.78 42.43 0.94
C ALA A 5 29.03 42.90 -0.51
N VAL A 6 28.02 42.83 -1.38
CA VAL A 6 28.09 43.34 -2.76
C VAL A 6 28.24 44.86 -2.78
N ALA A 7 27.49 45.58 -1.93
CA ALA A 7 27.62 47.04 -1.82
C ALA A 7 28.99 47.48 -1.25
N GLY A 8 29.53 46.76 -0.25
CA GLY A 8 30.87 47.01 0.29
C GLY A 8 32.01 46.73 -0.70
N GLY A 9 31.85 45.72 -1.56
CA GLY A 9 32.85 45.35 -2.58
C GLY A 9 33.04 46.39 -3.69
N VAL A 10 31.99 47.14 -4.03
CA VAL A 10 32.06 48.24 -5.00
C VAL A 10 32.74 49.48 -4.41
N VAL A 11 32.63 49.69 -3.09
CA VAL A 11 33.18 50.86 -2.38
C VAL A 11 34.66 50.68 -1.96
N LEU A 12 35.14 49.45 -1.74
CA LEU A 12 36.49 49.15 -1.22
C LEU A 12 37.53 48.69 -2.29
N GLY A 13 37.14 48.61 -3.57
CA GLY A 13 38.04 48.25 -4.67
C GLY A 13 38.39 46.75 -4.79
N PHE A 14 39.37 46.43 -5.65
CA PHE A 14 39.77 45.05 -6.00
C PHE A 14 40.06 44.12 -4.81
N GLY A 15 40.48 44.67 -3.65
CA GLY A 15 40.77 43.89 -2.45
C GLY A 15 39.54 43.27 -1.78
N ALA A 16 38.35 43.85 -1.94
CA ALA A 16 37.12 43.29 -1.38
C ALA A 16 36.59 42.09 -2.18
N TRP A 17 36.87 42.05 -3.49
CA TRP A 17 36.58 40.88 -4.33
C TRP A 17 37.35 39.63 -3.87
N LEU A 18 38.56 39.79 -3.33
CA LEU A 18 39.35 38.68 -2.77
C LEU A 18 38.69 38.04 -1.55
N LEU A 19 37.83 38.75 -0.82
CA LEU A 19 37.09 38.20 0.32
C LEU A 19 35.70 37.69 -0.07
N ILE A 20 35.05 38.34 -1.03
CA ILE A 20 33.71 37.96 -1.50
C ILE A 20 33.75 36.63 -2.27
N ILE A 21 34.74 36.42 -3.14
CA ILE A 21 34.83 35.22 -3.99
C ILE A 21 34.95 33.93 -3.14
N PRO A 22 35.87 33.83 -2.16
CA PRO A 22 35.95 32.64 -1.29
C PRO A 22 34.68 32.41 -0.48
N LEU A 23 34.01 33.48 -0.04
CA LEU A 23 32.76 33.38 0.73
C LEU A 23 31.62 32.82 -0.13
N ILE A 24 31.53 33.24 -1.40
CA ILE A 24 30.58 32.70 -2.37
C ILE A 24 30.89 31.22 -2.64
N ILE A 25 32.15 30.87 -2.89
CA ILE A 25 32.57 29.48 -3.14
C ILE A 25 32.23 28.59 -1.93
N TYR A 26 32.52 29.04 -0.71
CA TYR A 26 32.19 28.31 0.51
C TYR A 26 30.67 28.10 0.65
N GLY A 27 29.87 29.15 0.43
CA GLY A 27 28.41 29.05 0.46
C GLY A 27 27.84 28.11 -0.60
N MET A 28 28.44 28.06 -1.81
CA MET A 28 28.06 27.11 -2.85
C MET A 28 28.37 25.66 -2.45
N VAL A 29 29.52 25.41 -1.83
CA VAL A 29 29.90 24.08 -1.36
C VAL A 29 28.98 23.60 -0.24
N ASP A 30 28.69 24.45 0.75
CA ASP A 30 27.80 24.12 1.87
C ASP A 30 26.35 23.85 1.42
N ALA A 31 25.83 24.68 0.51
CA ALA A 31 24.53 24.47 -0.11
C ALA A 31 24.48 23.17 -0.94
N SER A 32 25.56 22.85 -1.67
CA SER A 32 25.67 21.61 -2.44
C SER A 32 25.69 20.37 -1.54
N GLN A 33 26.47 20.41 -0.45
CA GLN A 33 26.51 19.31 0.52
C GLN A 33 25.15 19.09 1.20
N THR A 34 24.49 20.17 1.59
CA THR A 34 23.15 20.13 2.19
C THR A 34 22.11 19.57 1.21
N ALA A 35 22.12 20.03 -0.04
CA ALA A 35 21.23 19.51 -1.09
C ALA A 35 21.47 18.02 -1.37
N ASN A 36 22.73 17.59 -1.41
CA ASN A 36 23.09 16.19 -1.60
C ASN A 36 22.65 15.31 -0.42
N ALA A 37 22.79 15.80 0.81
CA ALA A 37 22.33 15.09 2.01
C ALA A 37 20.80 14.94 2.02
N ILE A 38 20.06 15.99 1.67
CA ILE A 38 18.59 15.94 1.56
C ILE A 38 18.16 14.99 0.44
N ASN A 39 18.78 15.08 -0.73
CA ASN A 39 18.48 14.18 -1.86
C ASN A 39 18.77 12.72 -1.52
N ALA A 40 19.88 12.43 -0.84
CA ALA A 40 20.20 11.09 -0.39
C ALA A 40 19.16 10.54 0.60
N GLY A 41 18.65 11.38 1.52
CA GLY A 41 17.57 11.02 2.43
C GLY A 41 16.23 10.77 1.71
N LEU A 42 15.92 11.58 0.70
CA LEU A 42 14.72 11.39 -0.13
C LEU A 42 14.79 10.11 -0.96
N VAL A 43 15.95 9.78 -1.54
CA VAL A 43 16.14 8.53 -2.28
C VAL A 43 15.98 7.33 -1.37
N ARG A 44 16.64 7.32 -0.19
CA ARG A 44 16.51 6.21 0.78
C ARG A 44 15.08 6.02 1.25
N SER A 45 14.40 7.10 1.64
CA SER A 45 13.00 7.01 2.08
C SER A 45 12.06 6.57 0.96
N ALA A 46 12.33 6.96 -0.29
CA ALA A 46 11.59 6.48 -1.45
C ALA A 46 11.83 4.99 -1.70
N GLU A 47 13.07 4.51 -1.54
CA GLU A 47 13.42 3.08 -1.65
C GLU A 47 12.77 2.25 -0.55
N GLU A 48 12.82 2.71 0.71
CA GLU A 48 12.17 2.05 1.84
C GLU A 48 10.66 1.95 1.64
N ARG A 49 10.01 3.03 1.19
CA ARG A 49 8.58 3.03 0.86
C ARG A 49 8.25 2.07 -0.27
N LYS A 50 9.09 2.02 -1.32
CA LYS A 50 8.92 1.05 -2.42
C LYS A 50 9.08 -0.38 -1.92
N ALA A 51 10.10 -0.67 -1.12
CA ALA A 51 10.33 -2.00 -0.56
C ALA A 51 9.15 -2.43 0.34
N ALA A 52 8.67 -1.54 1.21
CA ALA A 52 7.50 -1.78 2.05
C ALA A 52 6.23 -2.02 1.22
N ALA A 53 6.00 -1.23 0.17
CA ALA A 53 4.86 -1.40 -0.73
C ALA A 53 4.93 -2.74 -1.48
N VAL A 54 6.11 -3.16 -1.95
CA VAL A 54 6.30 -4.47 -2.59
C VAL A 54 6.07 -5.60 -1.60
N ALA A 55 6.57 -5.48 -0.37
CA ALA A 55 6.34 -6.48 0.67
C ALA A 55 4.86 -6.60 1.04
N ALA A 56 4.16 -5.47 1.19
CA ALA A 56 2.72 -5.45 1.43
C ALA A 56 1.94 -6.09 0.27
N ALA A 57 2.27 -5.74 -0.98
CA ALA A 57 1.62 -6.32 -2.16
C ALA A 57 1.84 -7.84 -2.26
N LYS A 58 3.03 -8.34 -1.91
CA LYS A 58 3.29 -9.79 -1.83
C LYS A 58 2.42 -10.45 -0.77
N TYR A 59 2.36 -9.86 0.42
CA TYR A 59 1.53 -10.37 1.50
C TYR A 59 0.03 -10.38 1.12
N GLU A 60 -0.46 -9.35 0.44
CA GLU A 60 -1.83 -9.29 -0.08
C GLU A 60 -2.09 -10.30 -1.21
N ALA A 61 -1.08 -10.63 -2.02
CA ALA A 61 -1.22 -11.63 -3.08
C ALA A 61 -1.28 -13.06 -2.53
N GLU A 62 -0.58 -13.33 -1.42
CA GLU A 62 -0.48 -14.65 -0.79
C GLU A 62 -1.59 -14.92 0.23
N THR A 63 -2.26 -13.88 0.72
CA THR A 63 -3.30 -13.97 1.75
C THR A 63 -4.68 -13.55 1.25
N VAL A 64 -5.72 -14.00 1.94
CA VAL A 64 -7.11 -13.56 1.75
C VAL A 64 -7.63 -13.03 3.07
N SER A 65 -8.17 -11.81 3.06
CA SER A 65 -8.89 -11.28 4.22
C SER A 65 -10.29 -11.89 4.30
N ALA A 66 -10.69 -12.30 5.50
CA ALA A 66 -12.04 -12.78 5.82
C ALA A 66 -13.10 -11.77 5.37
N GLN A 67 -12.88 -10.48 5.63
CA GLN A 67 -13.86 -9.44 5.32
C GLN A 67 -14.03 -9.27 3.81
N ASP A 68 -12.94 -9.29 3.05
CA ASP A 68 -12.99 -9.18 1.58
C ASP A 68 -13.67 -10.39 0.96
N PHE A 69 -13.35 -11.59 1.45
CA PHE A 69 -13.99 -12.84 1.04
C PHE A 69 -15.50 -12.77 1.25
N VAL A 70 -15.94 -12.40 2.46
CA VAL A 70 -17.37 -12.31 2.78
C VAL A 70 -18.07 -11.26 1.96
N THR A 71 -17.45 -10.09 1.82
CA THR A 71 -18.00 -8.99 1.01
C THR A 71 -18.20 -9.40 -0.45
N GLN A 72 -17.30 -10.20 -1.03
CA GLN A 72 -17.46 -10.71 -2.39
C GLN A 72 -18.65 -11.66 -2.51
N ILE A 73 -18.77 -12.63 -1.60
CA ILE A 73 -19.90 -13.57 -1.59
C ILE A 73 -21.23 -12.83 -1.37
N GLU A 74 -21.29 -11.88 -0.43
CA GLU A 74 -22.49 -11.08 -0.20
C GLU A 74 -22.90 -10.29 -1.45
N LYS A 75 -21.93 -9.67 -2.15
CA LYS A 75 -22.20 -8.95 -3.40
C LYS A 75 -22.77 -9.88 -4.45
N LEU A 76 -22.17 -11.05 -4.66
CA LEU A 76 -22.66 -12.05 -5.60
C LEU A 76 -24.08 -12.51 -5.24
N HIS A 77 -24.33 -12.76 -3.96
CA HIS A 77 -25.65 -13.17 -3.46
C HIS A 77 -26.70 -12.07 -3.69
N ARG A 78 -26.38 -10.80 -3.38
CA ARG A 78 -27.27 -9.67 -3.64
C ARG A 78 -27.59 -9.53 -5.12
N LEU A 79 -26.61 -9.67 -6.00
CA LEU A 79 -26.81 -9.62 -7.45
C LEU A 79 -27.72 -10.76 -7.94
N SER A 80 -27.50 -11.98 -7.43
CA SER A 80 -28.34 -13.13 -7.76
C SER A 80 -29.78 -12.95 -7.24
N SER A 81 -29.94 -12.54 -5.98
CA SER A 81 -31.26 -12.27 -5.38
C SER A 81 -32.02 -11.13 -6.09
N SER A 82 -31.31 -10.24 -6.79
CA SER A 82 -31.89 -9.16 -7.58
C SER A 82 -32.17 -9.56 -9.04
N ASN A 83 -32.03 -10.85 -9.40
CA ASN A 83 -32.11 -11.38 -10.76
C ASN A 83 -31.14 -10.73 -11.77
N LEU A 84 -30.05 -10.14 -11.29
CA LEU A 84 -28.98 -9.58 -12.15
C LEU A 84 -27.94 -10.63 -12.55
N LEU A 85 -27.92 -11.76 -11.86
CA LEU A 85 -27.13 -12.94 -12.21
C LEU A 85 -28.05 -14.15 -12.27
N SER A 86 -27.82 -15.02 -13.25
CA SER A 86 -28.47 -16.34 -13.24
C SER A 86 -27.94 -17.19 -12.09
N ALA A 87 -28.68 -18.25 -11.72
CA ALA A 87 -28.23 -19.19 -10.70
C ALA A 87 -26.90 -19.88 -11.09
N GLU A 88 -26.71 -20.14 -12.38
CA GLU A 88 -25.48 -20.75 -12.91
C GLU A 88 -24.30 -19.78 -12.84
N GLU A 89 -24.50 -18.51 -13.21
CA GLU A 89 -23.48 -17.46 -13.09
C GLU A 89 -23.08 -17.21 -11.64
N PHE A 90 -24.06 -17.21 -10.74
CA PHE A 90 -23.80 -17.09 -9.31
C PHE A 90 -22.97 -18.27 -8.79
N ALA A 91 -23.34 -19.50 -9.13
CA ALA A 91 -22.61 -20.70 -8.71
C ALA A 91 -21.17 -20.72 -9.22
N GLU A 92 -20.95 -20.38 -10.49
CA GLU A 92 -19.61 -20.35 -11.09
C GLU A 92 -18.73 -19.26 -10.44
N ARG A 93 -19.25 -18.04 -10.29
CA ARG A 93 -18.52 -16.95 -9.63
C ARG A 93 -18.25 -17.23 -8.16
N LYS A 94 -19.21 -17.82 -7.45
CA LYS A 94 -19.03 -18.25 -6.06
C LYS A 94 -17.90 -19.29 -5.93
N LYS A 95 -17.87 -20.28 -6.83
CA LYS A 95 -16.80 -21.28 -6.88
C LYS A 95 -15.42 -20.66 -7.11
N GLN A 96 -15.33 -19.63 -7.95
CA GLN A 96 -14.07 -18.89 -8.15
C GLN A 96 -13.61 -18.20 -6.86
N VAL A 97 -14.52 -17.60 -6.10
CA VAL A 97 -14.19 -16.98 -4.80
C VAL A 97 -13.74 -18.04 -3.79
N LEU A 98 -14.41 -19.19 -3.73
CA LEU A 98 -13.99 -20.33 -2.88
C LEU A 98 -12.60 -20.85 -3.25
N LEU A 99 -12.25 -20.87 -4.54
CA LEU A 99 -10.94 -21.30 -5.03
C LEU A 99 -9.79 -20.39 -4.54
N MET A 100 -10.08 -19.15 -4.16
CA MET A 100 -9.09 -18.27 -3.56
C MET A 100 -8.56 -18.85 -2.24
N LEU A 101 -9.40 -19.50 -1.43
CA LEU A 101 -8.99 -20.13 -0.17
C LEU A 101 -8.16 -21.41 -0.35
N HIS A 102 -8.25 -22.05 -1.52
CA HIS A 102 -7.36 -23.17 -1.87
C HIS A 102 -5.95 -22.73 -2.22
N THR A 103 -5.81 -21.52 -2.77
CA THR A 103 -4.54 -21.01 -3.29
C THR A 103 -3.84 -20.03 -2.35
N ARG A 104 -4.59 -19.43 -1.42
CA ARG A 104 -4.13 -18.37 -0.52
C ARG A 104 -4.61 -18.63 0.89
N ARG A 105 -3.75 -18.33 1.87
CA ARG A 105 -4.07 -18.55 3.29
C ARG A 105 -4.92 -17.41 3.85
N PRO A 106 -5.80 -17.67 4.82
CA PRO A 106 -6.45 -16.63 5.59
C PRO A 106 -5.43 -15.68 6.23
N ARG A 107 -5.72 -14.38 6.23
CA ARG A 107 -4.90 -13.37 6.89
C ARG A 107 -5.13 -13.38 8.40
N GLU A 108 -6.38 -13.55 8.79
CA GLU A 108 -6.83 -13.57 10.17
C GLU A 108 -6.71 -14.98 10.78
N SER A 109 -6.93 -15.10 12.08
CA SER A 109 -6.99 -16.41 12.74
C SER A 109 -8.17 -17.24 12.20
N ALA A 110 -8.09 -18.56 12.33
CA ALA A 110 -9.17 -19.45 11.91
C ALA A 110 -10.51 -19.11 12.61
N GLU A 111 -10.46 -18.77 13.90
CA GLU A 111 -11.65 -18.40 14.69
C GLU A 111 -12.27 -17.09 14.20
N ASP A 112 -11.43 -16.06 13.97
CA ASP A 112 -11.89 -14.78 13.46
C ASP A 112 -12.49 -14.93 12.06
N PHE A 113 -11.82 -15.69 11.19
CA PHE A 113 -12.28 -15.95 9.83
C PHE A 113 -13.66 -16.63 9.84
N LEU A 114 -13.83 -17.70 10.61
CA LEU A 114 -15.10 -18.42 10.72
C LEU A 114 -16.21 -17.57 11.35
N THR A 115 -15.86 -16.68 12.29
CA THR A 115 -16.83 -15.76 12.91
C THR A 115 -17.43 -14.80 11.88
N VAL A 116 -16.61 -14.32 10.93
CA VAL A 116 -17.06 -13.40 9.87
C VAL A 116 -17.99 -14.10 8.88
N LEU A 117 -17.98 -15.45 8.79
CA LEU A 117 -18.87 -16.22 7.91
C LEU A 117 -20.31 -16.38 8.46
N ILE A 118 -20.55 -16.09 9.75
CA ILE A 118 -21.87 -16.29 10.38
C ILE A 118 -23.02 -15.60 9.62
N PRO A 119 -22.89 -14.34 9.16
CA PRO A 119 -23.94 -13.69 8.35
C PRO A 119 -24.20 -14.38 7.01
N LEU A 120 -23.17 -14.95 6.38
CA LEU A 120 -23.32 -15.70 5.12
C LEU A 120 -24.07 -17.00 5.32
N ALA A 121 -23.78 -17.71 6.41
CA ALA A 121 -24.48 -18.94 6.77
C ALA A 121 -25.97 -18.67 7.04
N ARG A 122 -26.30 -17.52 7.65
CA ARG A 122 -27.69 -17.11 7.91
C ARG A 122 -28.45 -16.66 6.67
N SER A 123 -27.76 -16.11 5.68
CA SER A 123 -28.37 -15.62 4.45
C SER A 123 -28.50 -16.67 3.35
N GLU A 124 -28.13 -17.93 3.63
CA GLU A 124 -28.10 -19.05 2.67
C GLU A 124 -27.21 -18.79 1.44
N ALA A 125 -26.35 -17.77 1.50
CA ALA A 125 -25.39 -17.45 0.44
C ALA A 125 -24.33 -18.56 0.27
N LEU A 126 -24.05 -19.29 1.36
CA LEU A 126 -23.20 -20.48 1.39
C LEU A 126 -24.04 -21.69 1.81
N SER A 127 -23.86 -22.80 1.10
CA SER A 127 -24.45 -24.08 1.49
C SER A 127 -23.69 -24.70 2.66
N GLY A 128 -24.32 -25.67 3.35
CA GLY A 128 -23.67 -26.41 4.44
C GLY A 128 -22.38 -27.12 4.00
N ASP A 129 -22.38 -27.68 2.78
CA ASP A 129 -21.21 -28.35 2.20
C ASP A 129 -20.08 -27.35 1.92
N GLU A 130 -20.41 -26.15 1.43
CA GLU A 130 -19.43 -25.09 1.19
C GLU A 130 -18.82 -24.58 2.49
N LEU A 131 -19.63 -24.43 3.55
CA LEU A 131 -19.13 -24.07 4.88
C LEU A 131 -18.18 -25.13 5.45
N MET A 132 -18.51 -26.41 5.27
CA MET A 132 -17.62 -27.51 5.66
C MET A 132 -16.31 -27.51 4.88
N GLN A 133 -16.37 -27.21 3.58
CA GLN A 133 -15.18 -27.07 2.75
C GLN A 133 -14.31 -25.90 3.23
N ILE A 134 -14.89 -24.73 3.45
CA ILE A 134 -14.16 -23.56 3.97
C ILE A 134 -13.51 -23.90 5.32
N LYS A 135 -14.27 -24.54 6.22
CA LYS A 135 -13.76 -24.96 7.52
C LYS A 135 -12.53 -25.87 7.41
N SER A 136 -12.51 -26.80 6.45
CA SER A 136 -11.37 -27.71 6.23
C SER A 136 -10.14 -27.04 5.61
N LEU A 137 -10.29 -25.86 5.02
CA LEU A 137 -9.20 -25.09 4.41
C LEU A 137 -8.59 -24.08 5.39
N VAL A 138 -9.38 -23.68 6.40
CA VAL A 138 -9.02 -22.65 7.36
C VAL A 138 -8.48 -23.24 8.68
N LEU A 139 -8.94 -24.44 9.06
CA LEU A 139 -8.44 -25.21 10.22
C LEU A 139 -7.35 -26.21 9.80
#